data_AF-A0A839FCE9-F1
#
_entry.id   AF-A0A839FCE9-F1
#
_cell.length_a   1.000
_cell.length_b   1.000
_cell.length_c   1.000
_cell.angle_alpha   90.00
_cell.angle_beta   90.00
_cell.angle_gamma   90.00
#
_symmetry.space_group_name_H-M   'P 1'
#
loop_
_entity.id
_entity.type
_entity.pdbx_description
1 polymer ?
#
loop_
_entity_poly.entity_id
_entity_poly.type
_entity_poly.pdbx_seq_one_letter_code
_entity_poly.pdbx_strand_id
1 'polypeptide(L)' 'MDRVDAPPAAPIGIRCLACGSDDLDASAHPRGDEPVRCRACDAWHTYLELEIAAVEAIRRERARRSGA' A
#
# COMPACT_ATOMS: atom_id res chain seq x y z
N MET A 1 23.50 20.70 -3.07
CA MET A 1 22.49 20.71 -4.14
C MET A 1 21.78 19.37 -4.05
N ASP A 2 20.73 19.44 -3.24
CA ASP A 2 19.68 18.51 -2.85
C ASP A 2 19.86 17.01 -3.12
N ARG A 3 20.16 16.26 -2.04
CA ARG A 3 19.69 14.87 -1.96
C ARG A 3 18.17 14.96 -1.86
N VAL A 4 17.49 14.62 -2.95
CA VAL A 4 16.05 14.33 -2.90
C VAL A 4 15.92 13.12 -1.99
N ASP A 5 15.54 13.35 -0.74
CA ASP A 5 15.09 12.31 0.17
C ASP A 5 13.98 11.54 -0.55
N ALA A 6 14.33 10.35 -1.06
CA ALA A 6 13.36 9.47 -1.66
C ALA A 6 12.31 9.19 -0.57
N PRO A 7 11.01 9.40 -0.84
CA PRO A 7 9.99 9.11 0.13
C PRO A 7 10.12 7.65 0.58
N PRO A 8 9.92 7.35 1.87
CA PRO A 8 10.01 5.99 2.35
C PRO A 8 9.11 5.11 1.50
N ALA A 9 9.70 4.13 0.83
CA ALA A 9 8.94 3.17 0.04
C ALA A 9 7.87 2.58 0.94
N ALA A 10 6.61 2.65 0.51
CA ALA A 10 5.51 2.01 1.19
C ALA A 10 5.88 0.55 1.53
N PRO A 11 5.47 0.02 2.69
CA PRO A 11 5.81 -1.35 3.08
C PRO A 11 5.44 -2.30 1.93
N ILE A 12 6.43 -3.10 1.52
CA ILE A 12 6.43 -3.90 0.29
C ILE A 12 5.09 -4.66 0.14
N GLY A 13 4.28 -4.27 -0.85
CA GLY A 13 3.09 -5.01 -1.28
C GLY A 13 1.73 -4.35 -1.05
N ILE A 14 1.65 -3.19 -0.37
CA ILE A 14 0.39 -2.42 -0.32
C ILE A 14 0.18 -1.63 -1.62
N ARG A 15 -1.07 -1.53 -2.07
CA ARG A 15 -1.47 -0.84 -3.29
C ARG A 15 -2.74 -0.03 -3.06
N CYS A 16 -2.84 1.12 -3.73
CA CYS A 16 -4.04 1.95 -3.70
C CYS A 16 -5.27 1.14 -4.14
N LEU A 17 -6.34 1.18 -3.35
CA LEU A 17 -7.58 0.46 -3.65
C LEU A 17 -8.37 1.11 -4.80
N ALA A 18 -8.16 2.40 -5.04
CA ALA A 18 -8.86 3.13 -6.10
C ALA A 18 -8.24 2.92 -7.48
N CYS A 19 -6.91 2.91 -7.60
CA CYS A 19 -6.22 2.87 -8.90
C CYS A 19 -5.18 1.75 -9.05
N GLY A 20 -4.86 1.00 -7.99
CA GLY A 20 -3.88 -0.09 -8.01
C GLY A 20 -2.40 0.36 -7.99
N SER A 21 -2.13 1.66 -7.95
CA SER A 21 -0.77 2.21 -7.87
C SER A 21 -0.12 1.90 -6.51
N ASP A 22 1.20 1.69 -6.53
CA ASP A 22 2.05 1.58 -5.33
C ASP A 22 2.66 2.93 -4.89
N ASP A 23 2.38 4.03 -5.61
CA ASP A 23 2.84 5.38 -5.25
C ASP A 23 1.96 5.97 -4.13
N LEU A 24 2.28 5.55 -2.91
CA LEU A 24 1.60 5.90 -1.67
C LEU A 24 2.50 6.80 -0.81
N ASP A 25 1.96 7.94 -0.40
CA ASP A 25 2.53 8.84 0.60
C ASP A 25 2.12 8.35 1.98
N ALA A 26 3.03 7.60 2.62
CA ALA A 26 2.87 7.06 3.96
C ALA A 26 4.13 7.36 4.79
N SER A 27 4.02 7.33 6.12
CA SER A 27 5.19 7.38 6.99
C SER A 27 6.12 6.19 6.76
N ALA A 28 7.37 6.25 7.24
CA ALA A 28 8.30 5.12 7.15
C ALA A 28 7.84 3.87 7.94
N HIS A 29 7.01 4.07 8.96
CA HIS A 29 6.43 2.99 9.79
C HIS A 29 4.94 3.29 10.03
N PRO A 30 4.10 3.18 9.00
CA PRO A 30 2.69 3.48 9.10
C PRO A 30 1.99 2.45 10.00
N ARG A 31 0.97 2.86 10.76
CA ARG A 31 0.26 1.98 11.71
C ARG A 31 -1.21 2.37 11.82
N GLY A 32 -2.07 1.37 11.98
CA GLY A 32 -3.48 1.55 12.27
C GLY A 32 -4.15 2.51 11.27
N ASP A 33 -4.84 3.51 11.79
CA ASP A 33 -5.61 4.48 11.00
C ASP A 33 -4.79 5.66 10.45
N GLU A 34 -3.46 5.55 10.38
CA GLU A 34 -2.64 6.60 9.77
C GLU A 34 -3.13 6.88 8.33
N PRO A 35 -3.39 8.15 7.98
CA PRO A 35 -3.86 8.50 6.65
C PRO A 35 -2.73 8.33 5.63
N VAL A 36 -3.04 7.65 4.53
CA VAL A 36 -2.15 7.39 3.40
C VAL A 36 -2.78 7.98 2.15
N ARG A 37 -2.05 8.85 1.46
CA ARG A 37 -2.50 9.47 0.20
C ARG A 37 -1.87 8.75 -0.98
N CYS A 38 -2.67 8.34 -1.95
CA CYS A 38 -2.13 7.88 -3.23
C CYS A 38 -1.73 9.09 -4.09
N ARG A 39 -0.45 9.22 -4.44
CA ARG A 39 0.04 10.34 -5.27
C ARG A 39 -0.39 10.22 -6.73
N ALA A 40 -0.78 9.03 -7.18
CA ALA A 40 -1.19 8.78 -8.56
C ALA A 40 -2.64 9.21 -8.87
N CYS A 41 -3.56 9.04 -7.91
CA CYS A 41 -4.98 9.35 -8.13
C CYS A 41 -5.61 10.25 -7.05
N ASP A 42 -4.81 10.72 -6.11
CA ASP A 42 -5.22 11.58 -4.99
C ASP A 42 -6.21 10.97 -3.99
N ALA A 43 -6.45 9.66 -4.08
CA ALA A 43 -7.30 8.97 -3.13
C ALA A 43 -6.66 8.90 -1.73
N TRP A 44 -7.50 9.03 -0.71
CA TRP A 44 -7.12 8.87 0.69
C TRP A 44 -7.61 7.52 1.20
N HIS A 45 -6.74 6.85 1.95
CA HIS A 45 -7.01 5.59 2.64
C HIS A 45 -6.43 5.65 4.04
N THR A 46 -6.85 4.75 4.91
CA THR A 46 -6.07 4.41 6.12
C THR A 46 -5.04 3.34 5.79
N TYR A 47 -3.92 3.33 6.51
CA TYR A 47 -2.94 2.25 6.38
C TYR A 47 -3.55 0.87 6.65
N LEU A 48 -4.41 0.75 7.67
CA LEU A 48 -5.09 -0.49 8.03
C LEU A 48 -5.94 -1.05 6.88
N GLU A 49 -6.69 -0.21 6.16
CA GLU A 49 -7.46 -0.64 4.98
C GLU A 49 -6.57 -1.24 3.89
N LEU A 50 -5.44 -0.58 3.60
CA LEU A 50 -4.49 -1.04 2.59
C LEU A 50 -3.78 -2.33 3.01
N GLU A 51 -3.42 -2.45 4.29
CA GLU A 51 -2.77 -3.63 4.86
C GLU A 51 -3.70 -4.85 4.83
N ILE A 52 -4.96 -4.70 5.25
CA ILE A 52 -5.96 -5.77 5.19
C ILE A 52 -6.12 -6.26 3.74
N ALA A 53 -6.28 -5.34 2.79
CA ALA A 53 -6.46 -5.70 1.40
C ALA A 53 -5.25 -6.43 0.80
N ALA A 54 -4.03 -6.04 1.17
CA ALA A 54 -2.81 -6.72 0.75
C ALA A 54 -2.75 -8.17 1.29
N VAL A 55 -3.09 -8.37 2.57
CA VAL A 55 -3.15 -9.71 3.19
C VAL A 55 -4.20 -10.59 2.49
N GLU A 56 -5.37 -10.04 2.20
CA GLU A 56 -6.41 -10.77 1.46
C GLU A 56 -5.98 -11.15 0.04
N ALA A 57 -5.27 -10.26 -0.67
CA ALA A 57 -4.73 -10.57 -1.98
C ALA A 57 -3.76 -11.75 -1.94
N ILE A 58 -2.88 -11.79 -0.93
CA ILE A 58 -1.95 -12.92 -0.71
C ILE A 58 -2.74 -14.21 -0.41
N ARG A 59 -3.77 -14.14 0.43
CA ARG A 59 -4.63 -15.30 0.75
C ARG A 59 -5.31 -15.85 -0.50
N ARG A 60 -5.86 -14.98 -1.36
CA ARG A 60 -6.47 -15.35 -2.64
C ARG A 60 -5.48 -16.00 -3.60
N GLU A 61 -4.27 -15.47 -3.71
CA GLU A 61 -3.22 -16.05 -4.54
C GLU A 61 -2.82 -17.45 -4.07
N ARG A 62 -2.63 -17.63 -2.75
CA ARG A 62 -2.32 -18.94 -2.17
C ARG A 62 -3.43 -19.96 -2.41
N ALA A 63 -4.69 -19.57 -2.20
CA ALA A 63 -5.83 -20.45 -2.46
C ALA A 63 -5.88 -20.89 -3.94
N ARG A 64 -5.60 -19.99 -4.89
CA ARG A 64 -5.50 -20.32 -6.32
C ARG A 64 -4.38 -21.32 -6.61
N ARG A 65 -3.20 -21.14 -6.00
CA ARG A 65 -2.05 -22.02 -6.19
C ARG A 65 -2.20 -23.39 -5.55
N SER A 66 -3.00 -23.53 -4.49
CA SER A 66 -3.28 -24.81 -3.84
C SER A 66 -4.34 -25.64 -4.57
N GLY A 67 -5.02 -25.09 -5.57
CA GLY A 67 -6.02 -25.78 -6.40
C GLY A 67 -5.58 -26.09 -7.83
N ALA A 68 -4.29 -25.94 -8.15
CA ALA A 68 -3.67 -26.22 -9.45
C ALA A 68 -2.74 -27.44 -9.38
#